data_AF-A0A1N6NEZ1-F1
#
_entry.id   AF-A0A1N6NEZ1-F1
#
_cell.length_a   1.000
_cell.length_b   1.000
_cell.length_c   1.000
_cell.angle_alpha   90.00
_cell.angle_beta   90.00
_cell.angle_gamma   90.00
#
_symmetry.space_group_name_H-M   'P 1'
#
loop_
_entity.id
_entity.type
_entity.pdbx_description
1 polymer ?
#
loop_
_entity_poly.entity_id
_entity_poly.type
_entity_poly.pdbx_seq_one_letter_code
_entity_poly.pdbx_strand_id
1 'polypeptide(L)'
;MQNLRTSDNGSYIDFLRDRLNELGIEAIACDLGEEARGHRYALLLPHDGDAPRAWQAIHQAPGEHEHRLQLADARENRLIAFCRSAAVRRTSLALLALVLLGSLAEALLQH
;
A
#
# COMPACT_ATOMS: atom_id res chain seq x y z
N MET A 1 7.74 25.51 -13.54
CA MET A 1 6.94 24.32 -13.18
C MET A 1 7.20 23.23 -14.20
N GLN A 2 7.73 22.09 -13.76
CA GLN A 2 8.12 20.97 -14.62
C GLN A 2 7.29 19.72 -14.29
N ASN A 3 6.96 18.92 -15.30
CA ASN A 3 6.36 17.61 -15.10
C ASN A 3 7.45 16.56 -14.94
N LEU A 4 7.54 15.95 -13.77
CA LEU A 4 8.52 14.94 -13.46
C LEU A 4 8.06 13.52 -13.83
N ARG A 5 6.77 13.23 -13.66
CA ARG A 5 6.21 11.90 -13.92
C ARG A 5 4.69 11.97 -14.09
N THR A 6 4.14 11.14 -14.96
CA THR A 6 2.70 10.85 -15.03
C THR A 6 2.43 9.37 -14.81
N SER A 7 1.26 9.04 -14.28
CA SER A 7 0.78 7.67 -14.07
C SER A 7 -0.75 7.66 -13.95
N ASP A 8 -1.37 6.52 -14.20
CA ASP A 8 -2.77 6.26 -13.86
C ASP A 8 -2.94 5.84 -12.37
N ASN A 9 -1.84 5.63 -11.67
CA ASN A 9 -1.79 5.20 -10.29
C ASN A 9 -1.44 6.36 -9.34
N GLY A 10 -2.46 6.93 -8.70
CA GLY A 10 -2.31 8.02 -7.74
C GLY A 10 -1.41 7.67 -6.56
N SER A 11 -1.50 6.43 -6.05
CA SER A 11 -0.66 6.00 -4.92
C SER A 11 0.84 6.02 -5.24
N TYR A 12 1.20 5.72 -6.49
CA TYR A 12 2.58 5.79 -6.93
C TYR A 12 3.08 7.23 -7.08
N ILE A 13 2.22 8.15 -7.54
CA ILE A 13 2.54 9.58 -7.59
C ILE A 13 2.70 10.17 -6.19
N ASP A 14 1.82 9.81 -5.25
CA ASP A 14 1.94 10.20 -3.84
C ASP A 14 3.23 9.65 -3.21
N PHE A 15 3.56 8.37 -3.47
CA PHE A 15 4.82 7.77 -3.03
C PHE A 15 6.05 8.55 -3.52
N LEU A 16 6.09 8.93 -4.80
CA LEU A 16 7.20 9.71 -5.34
C LEU A 16 7.25 11.12 -4.74
N ARG A 17 6.10 11.76 -4.52
CA ARG A 17 6.01 13.06 -3.83
C ARG A 17 6.59 12.97 -2.42
N ASP A 18 6.16 11.99 -1.64
CA ASP A 18 6.58 11.84 -0.25
C ASP A 18 8.09 11.59 -0.16
N ARG A 19 8.64 10.80 -1.08
CA ARG A 19 10.09 10.60 -1.21
C ARG A 19 10.86 11.88 -1.55
N LEU A 20 10.32 12.73 -2.44
CA LEU A 20 10.94 14.03 -2.71
C LEU A 20 10.88 14.94 -1.49
N ASN A 21 9.76 14.95 -0.76
CA ASN A 21 9.59 15.72 0.47
C ASN A 21 10.60 15.27 1.55
N GLU A 22 10.88 13.97 1.70
CA GLU A 22 11.91 13.44 2.60
C GLU A 22 13.32 13.96 2.27
N LEU A 23 13.58 14.29 1.00
CA LEU A 23 14.84 14.89 0.54
C LEU A 23 14.86 16.43 0.62
N GLY A 24 13.80 17.02 1.17
CA GLY A 24 13.59 18.46 1.26
C GLY A 24 13.23 19.12 -0.07
N ILE A 25 12.74 18.35 -1.05
CA ILE A 25 12.32 18.84 -2.37
C ILE A 25 10.80 18.91 -2.38
N GLU A 26 10.26 20.12 -2.47
CA GLU A 26 8.81 20.32 -2.54
C GLU A 26 8.29 19.90 -3.93
N ALA A 27 7.37 18.94 -3.96
CA ALA A 27 6.72 18.47 -5.17
C ALA A 27 5.19 18.39 -4.99
N ILE A 28 4.46 18.53 -6.09
CA ILE A 28 3.00 18.56 -6.11
C ILE A 28 2.48 17.33 -6.83
N ALA A 29 1.69 16.51 -6.13
CA ALA A 29 0.88 15.45 -6.73
C ALA A 29 -0.46 16.04 -7.18
N CYS A 30 -0.80 15.91 -8.46
CA CYS A 30 -2.00 16.50 -9.07
C CYS A 30 -2.86 15.42 -9.73
N ASP A 31 -4.17 15.44 -9.48
CA ASP A 31 -5.16 14.69 -10.28
C ASP A 31 -5.60 15.57 -11.45
N LEU A 32 -5.22 15.17 -12.66
CA LEU A 32 -5.55 15.82 -13.93
C LEU A 32 -6.97 15.50 -14.40
N GLY A 33 -7.69 14.61 -13.70
CA GLY A 33 -9.05 14.21 -14.03
C GLY A 33 -9.16 13.07 -15.04
N GLU A 34 -10.38 12.60 -15.25
CA GLU A 34 -10.68 11.40 -16.07
C GLU A 34 -10.43 11.63 -17.57
N GLU A 35 -10.36 12.88 -18.01
CA GLU A 35 -10.11 13.25 -19.40
C GLU A 35 -8.66 13.01 -19.84
N ALA A 36 -7.73 12.87 -18.87
CA ALA A 36 -6.29 12.73 -19.10
C ALA A 36 -5.87 11.29 -19.49
N ARG A 37 -6.59 10.64 -20.41
CA ARG A 37 -6.34 9.32 -21.06
C ARG A 37 -5.06 8.56 -20.62
N GLY A 38 -5.11 7.87 -19.48
CA GLY A 38 -4.01 7.01 -18.99
C GLY A 38 -2.89 7.72 -18.20
N HIS A 39 -3.03 9.03 -17.98
CA HIS A 39 -2.12 9.90 -17.24
C HIS A 39 -2.90 10.73 -16.23
N ARG A 40 -3.83 10.10 -15.52
CA ARG A 40 -4.73 10.80 -14.59
C ARG A 40 -3.96 11.56 -13.51
N TYR A 41 -2.81 11.07 -13.07
CA TYR A 41 -2.03 11.71 -12.02
C TYR A 41 -0.69 12.20 -12.55
N ALA A 42 -0.25 13.35 -12.05
CA ALA A 42 1.03 13.95 -12.40
C ALA A 42 1.80 14.41 -11.15
N LEU A 43 3.11 14.22 -11.19
CA LEU A 43 4.06 14.77 -10.23
C LEU A 43 4.72 16.00 -10.84
N LEU A 44 4.52 17.15 -10.20
CA LEU A 44 4.96 18.44 -10.68
C LEU A 44 6.02 19.03 -9.74
N LEU A 45 7.09 19.56 -10.32
CA LEU A 45 8.10 20.32 -9.60
C LEU A 45 7.81 21.83 -9.76
N PRO A 46 7.53 22.56 -8.67
CA PRO A 46 7.23 23.99 -8.75
C PRO A 46 8.47 24.81 -9.12
N HIS A 47 9.64 24.48 -8.57
CA HIS A 47 10.87 25.26 -8.66
C HIS A 47 11.98 24.53 -9.42
N ASP A 48 12.65 25.23 -10.35
CA ASP A 48 13.68 24.63 -11.21
C ASP A 48 15.02 24.37 -10.48
N GLY A 49 15.24 25.01 -9.32
CA GLY A 49 16.48 24.92 -8.55
C GLY A 49 16.85 23.49 -8.11
N ASP A 50 15.85 22.67 -7.81
CA ASP A 50 16.04 21.28 -7.40
C ASP A 50 15.85 20.26 -8.53
N ALA A 51 15.64 20.71 -9.77
CA ALA A 51 15.31 19.83 -10.88
C ALA A 51 16.32 18.68 -11.08
N PRO A 52 17.64 18.89 -11.06
CA PRO A 52 18.60 17.79 -11.21
C PRO A 52 18.49 16.75 -10.07
N ARG A 53 18.33 17.23 -8.82
CA ARG A 53 18.20 16.36 -7.65
C ARG A 53 16.88 15.58 -7.68
N ALA A 54 15.79 16.23 -8.08
CA ALA A 54 14.48 15.61 -8.22
C ALA A 54 14.48 14.50 -9.30
N TRP A 55 15.07 14.78 -10.46
CA TRP A 55 15.20 13.79 -11.54
C TRP A 55 16.07 12.60 -11.14
N GLN A 56 17.16 12.85 -10.40
CA GLN A 56 18.00 11.79 -9.86
C GLN A 56 17.24 10.93 -8.84
N ALA A 57 16.51 11.56 -7.91
CA ALA A 57 15.73 10.85 -6.90
C ALA A 57 14.65 9.96 -7.52
N ILE A 58 13.99 10.43 -8.59
CA ILE A 58 12.98 9.65 -9.32
C ILE A 58 13.61 8.48 -10.07
N HIS A 59 14.79 8.67 -10.69
CA HIS A 59 15.49 7.56 -11.36
C HIS A 59 15.94 6.46 -10.40
N GLN A 60 16.24 6.82 -9.16
CA GLN A 60 16.61 5.88 -8.10
C GLN A 60 15.39 5.30 -7.36
N ALA A 61 14.19 5.80 -7.63
CA ALA A 61 12.98 5.28 -7.02
C ALA A 61 12.58 3.95 -7.67
N PRO A 62 11.98 3.02 -6.90
CA PRO A 62 11.39 1.82 -7.46
C PRO A 62 10.41 2.15 -8.58
N GLY A 63 10.38 1.31 -9.60
CA GLY A 63 9.38 1.43 -10.65
C GLY A 63 7.97 1.21 -10.12
N GLU A 64 6.96 1.62 -10.88
CA GLU A 64 5.56 1.51 -10.45
C GLU A 64 5.15 0.06 -10.15
N HIS A 65 5.61 -0.89 -10.97
CA HIS A 65 5.33 -2.31 -10.74
C HIS A 65 5.94 -2.81 -9.42
N GLU A 66 7.19 -2.44 -9.15
CA GLU A 66 7.90 -2.80 -7.91
C GLU A 66 7.21 -2.18 -6.69
N HIS A 67 6.75 -0.94 -6.79
CA HIS A 67 5.98 -0.29 -5.74
C HIS A 67 4.67 -1.05 -5.44
N ARG A 68 3.95 -1.51 -6.49
CA ARG A 68 2.76 -2.36 -6.29
C ARG A 68 3.10 -3.68 -5.58
N LEU A 69 4.21 -4.32 -5.94
CA LEU A 69 4.68 -5.53 -5.26
C LEU A 69 4.98 -5.26 -3.79
N GLN A 70 5.67 -4.16 -3.47
CA GLN A 70 5.96 -3.77 -2.08
C GLN A 70 4.69 -3.52 -1.25
N LEU A 71 3.67 -2.89 -1.85
CA LEU A 71 2.37 -2.69 -1.18
C LEU A 71 1.65 -4.03 -0.94
N ALA A 72 1.71 -4.94 -1.91
CA ALA A 72 1.15 -6.29 -1.78
C ALA A 72 1.88 -7.06 -0.66
N ASP A 73 3.20 -7.06 -0.66
CA ASP A 73 4.03 -7.71 0.36
C ASP A 73 3.75 -7.12 1.76
N ALA A 74 3.65 -5.80 1.87
CA ALA A 74 3.31 -5.14 3.14
C ALA A 74 1.92 -5.55 3.65
N ARG A 75 0.95 -5.70 2.74
CA ARG A 75 -0.40 -6.18 3.08
C ARG A 75 -0.37 -7.64 3.52
N GLU A 76 0.32 -8.52 2.81
CA GLU A 76 0.48 -9.92 3.18
C GLU A 76 1.18 -10.08 4.54
N ASN A 77 2.25 -9.34 4.76
CA ASN A 77 2.97 -9.33 6.04
C ASN A 77 2.07 -8.89 7.20
N ARG A 78 1.20 -7.89 7.00
CA ARG A 78 0.21 -7.49 8.02
C ARG A 78 -0.81 -8.58 8.30
N LEU A 79 -1.29 -9.30 7.27
CA LEU A 79 -2.21 -10.43 7.45
C LEU A 79 -1.54 -11.57 8.21
N ILE A 80 -0.30 -11.91 7.87
CA ILE A 80 0.47 -12.92 8.60
C ILE A 80 0.66 -12.51 10.07
N ALA A 81 1.02 -11.25 10.32
CA ALA A 81 1.15 -10.73 11.68
C ALA A 81 -0.17 -10.79 12.46
N PHE A 82 -1.29 -10.44 11.81
CA PHE A 82 -2.63 -10.56 12.39
C PHE A 82 -2.98 -12.01 12.73
N CYS A 83 -2.76 -12.95 11.81
CA CYS A 83 -3.00 -14.39 12.04
C CYS A 83 -2.14 -14.95 13.19
N ARG A 84 -0.93 -14.42 13.38
CA ARG A 84 -0.05 -14.78 14.50
C ARG A 84 -0.42 -14.09 15.81
N SER A 85 -1.37 -13.16 15.81
CA SER A 85 -1.74 -12.42 17.02
C SER A 85 -2.36 -13.32 18.08
N ALA A 86 -2.09 -13.00 19.35
CA ALA A 86 -2.64 -13.74 20.48
C ALA A 86 -4.18 -13.68 20.53
N ALA A 87 -4.77 -12.58 20.03
CA ALA A 87 -6.22 -12.42 19.94
C ALA A 87 -6.82 -13.45 18.97
N VAL A 88 -6.29 -13.53 17.74
CA VAL A 88 -6.74 -14.51 16.73
C VAL A 88 -6.54 -15.93 17.23
N ARG A 89 -5.41 -16.22 17.89
CA ARG A 89 -5.18 -17.54 18.47
C ARG A 89 -6.23 -17.91 19.53
N ARG A 90 -6.58 -16.98 20.43
CA ARG A 90 -7.59 -17.21 21.47
C ARG A 90 -8.98 -17.41 20.87
N THR A 91 -9.37 -16.59 19.90
CA THR A 91 -10.67 -16.74 19.23
C THR A 91 -10.75 -18.04 18.45
N SER A 92 -9.69 -18.44 17.74
CA SER A 92 -9.65 -19.71 17.03
C SER A 92 -9.75 -20.91 17.96
N LEU A 93 -9.07 -20.86 19.13
CA LEU A 93 -9.18 -21.92 20.14
C LEU A 93 -10.59 -21.96 20.77
N ALA A 94 -11.20 -20.81 21.05
CA ALA A 94 -12.56 -20.75 21.58
C ALA A 94 -13.58 -21.32 20.59
N LEU A 95 -13.47 -20.97 19.30
CA LEU A 95 -14.30 -21.52 18.24
C LEU A 95 -14.11 -23.04 18.11
N LEU A 96 -12.86 -23.53 18.16
CA LEU A 96 -12.59 -24.96 18.15
C LEU A 96 -13.22 -25.68 19.35
N ALA A 97 -13.11 -25.11 20.54
CA ALA A 97 -13.73 -25.66 21.75
C ALA A 97 -15.27 -25.72 21.63
N LEU A 98 -15.90 -24.69 21.06
CA LEU A 98 -17.34 -24.68 20.79
C LEU A 98 -17.76 -25.78 19.82
N VAL A 99 -17.01 -25.99 18.73
CA VAL A 99 -17.27 -27.07 17.77
C VAL A 99 -17.18 -28.44 18.46
N LEU A 100 -16.13 -28.66 19.26
CA LEU A 100 -15.94 -29.93 19.98
C LEU A 100 -17.04 -30.18 21.02
N LEU A 101 -17.45 -29.14 21.76
CA LEU A 101 -18.56 -29.25 22.71
C LEU A 101 -19.88 -29.57 22.00
N GLY A 102 -20.15 -28.91 20.87
CA GLY A 102 -21.33 -29.18 20.05
C GLY A 102 -21.36 -30.62 19.55
N SER A 103 -20.26 -31.11 18.97
CA SER A 103 -20.15 -32.48 18.48
C SER A 103 -20.28 -33.52 19.60
N LEU A 104 -19.77 -33.23 20.79
CA LEU A 104 -19.86 -34.14 21.93
C LEU A 104 -21.29 -34.19 22.48
N ALA A 105 -21.98 -33.05 22.53
CA ALA A 105 -23.39 -32.99 22.92
C ALA A 105 -24.28 -33.74 21.92
N GLU A 106 -24.04 -33.60 20.62
CA GLU A 106 -24.74 -34.39 19.59
C GLU A 106 -24.49 -35.89 19.76
N ALA A 107 -23.25 -36.31 19.99
CA ALA A 107 -22.91 -37.71 20.21
C ALA A 107 -23.58 -38.30 21.46
N LEU A 108 -23.70 -37.52 22.54
CA LEU A 108 -24.39 -37.92 23.77
C LEU A 108 -25.92 -38.00 23.61
N LEU A 109 -26.51 -37.21 22.71
CA LEU A 109 -27.95 -37.23 22.42
C LEU A 109 -28.36 -38.40 21.50
N GLN A 110 -27.40 -38.98 20.76
CA GLN A 110 -27.63 -40.11 19.85
C GLN A 110 -27.46 -41.48 20.54
N HIS A 111 -27.09 -41.50 21.81
CA HIS A 111 -26.97 -42.70 22.66
C HIS A 111 -28.02 -42.70 23.77
#